data_AF-A0AB35XWN1-F1
#
_entry.id   AF-A0AB35XWN1-F1
#
_cell.length_a   1.000
_cell.length_b   1.000
_cell.length_c   1.000
_cell.angle_alpha   90.00
_cell.angle_beta   90.00
_cell.angle_gamma   90.00
#
_symmetry.space_group_name_H-M   'P 1'
#
loop_
_entity.id
_entity.type
_entity.pdbx_description
1 polymer ?
#
loop_
_entity_poly.entity_id
_entity_poly.type
_entity_poly.pdbx_seq_one_letter_code
_entity_poly.pdbx_strand_id
1 'polypeptide(L)'
;MDSWLTYPEYLAQHPGSALTEAEFTPRAVDAAFFIESATRWCASLAKEPEQLALLAQCQARLVALSEEVSASWDGVTSVNNHGYTESYASGTDMQAYLGKRQSQIVNEVLSAPSTRWMLYQGGMYHPPRRR
;
A
#
# COMPACT_ATOMS: atom_id res chain seq x y z
N MET A 1 11.27 -6.85 9.32
CA MET A 1 11.82 -6.09 8.19
C MET A 1 10.90 -4.90 8.08
N ASP A 2 11.41 -3.68 8.17
CA ASP A 2 10.54 -2.52 8.40
C ASP A 2 10.02 -1.91 7.09
N SER A 3 10.66 -2.23 5.96
CA SER A 3 10.27 -1.79 4.60
C SER A 3 10.97 -2.64 3.53
N TRP A 4 10.33 -2.84 2.37
CA TRP A 4 10.96 -3.38 1.14
C TRP A 4 11.40 -2.28 0.17
N LEU A 5 11.13 -1.01 0.50
CA LEU A 5 11.36 0.15 -0.35
C LEU A 5 12.12 1.22 0.41
N THR A 6 13.18 1.75 -0.19
CA THR A 6 13.91 2.91 0.34
C THR A 6 13.37 4.22 -0.25
N TYR A 7 13.59 5.33 0.45
CA TYR A 7 13.22 6.67 -0.04
C TYR A 7 13.80 7.02 -1.44
N PRO A 8 15.10 6.81 -1.73
CA PRO A 8 15.63 7.08 -3.07
C PRO A 8 15.00 6.18 -4.16
N GLU A 9 14.70 4.91 -3.85
CA GLU A 9 14.00 4.02 -4.78
C GLU A 9 12.56 4.46 -5.04
N TYR A 10 11.88 5.00 -4.02
CA TYR A 10 10.55 5.59 -4.16
C TYR A 10 10.58 6.82 -5.07
N LEU A 11 11.49 7.77 -4.84
CA LEU A 11 11.62 8.97 -5.68
C LEU A 11 11.98 8.64 -7.13
N ALA A 12 12.79 7.60 -7.37
CA ALA A 12 13.10 7.15 -8.72
C ALA A 12 11.85 6.65 -9.47
N GLN A 13 10.88 6.07 -8.75
CA GLN A 13 9.59 5.62 -9.31
C GLN A 13 8.55 6.74 -9.37
N HIS A 14 8.61 7.69 -8.45
CA HIS A 14 7.67 8.80 -8.27
C HIS A 14 8.40 10.15 -8.23
N PRO A 15 8.98 10.61 -9.35
CA PRO A 15 9.81 11.83 -9.38
C PRO A 15 9.03 13.13 -9.09
N GLY A 16 7.69 13.08 -9.14
CA GLY A 16 6.81 14.20 -8.81
C GLY A 16 6.28 14.20 -7.37
N SER A 17 6.72 13.26 -6.53
CA SER A 17 6.33 13.20 -5.12
C SER A 17 6.77 14.47 -4.37
N ALA A 18 5.87 15.04 -3.57
CA ALA A 18 6.16 16.13 -2.66
C ALA A 18 6.64 15.64 -1.28
N LEU A 19 6.53 14.33 -1.00
CA LEU A 19 6.97 13.75 0.27
C LEU A 19 8.45 13.98 0.54
N THR A 20 8.75 14.42 1.76
CA THR A 20 10.09 14.38 2.32
C THR A 20 10.43 12.97 2.84
N GLU A 21 11.71 12.68 3.05
CA GLU A 21 12.16 11.39 3.62
C GLU A 21 11.54 11.11 5.00
N ALA A 22 11.37 12.16 5.81
CA ALA A 22 10.77 12.07 7.13
C ALA A 22 9.27 11.70 7.08
N GLU A 23 8.55 12.17 6.06
CA GLU A 23 7.13 11.82 5.85
C GLU A 23 6.97 10.48 5.14
N PHE A 24 7.92 10.12 4.27
CA PHE A 24 7.96 8.83 3.59
C PHE A 24 8.10 7.67 4.58
N THR A 25 9.04 7.77 5.53
CA THR A 25 9.40 6.67 6.43
C THR A 25 8.20 6.05 7.17
N PRO A 26 7.36 6.81 7.90
CA PRO A 26 6.19 6.23 8.56
C PRO A 26 5.17 5.65 7.57
N ARG A 27 4.95 6.29 6.42
CA ARG A 27 4.02 5.80 5.38
C ARG A 27 4.50 4.49 4.76
N ALA A 28 5.82 4.35 4.58
CA ALA A 28 6.43 3.14 4.08
C ALA A 28 6.23 1.98 5.07
N VAL A 29 6.44 2.22 6.37
CA VAL A 29 6.20 1.21 7.42
C VAL A 29 4.72 0.80 7.46
N ASP A 30 3.80 1.75 7.43
CA ASP A 30 2.35 1.47 7.40
C ASP A 30 1.96 0.64 6.17
N ALA A 31 2.51 0.99 5.00
CA ALA A 31 2.28 0.24 3.76
C ALA A 31 2.84 -1.18 3.84
N ALA A 32 4.04 -1.37 4.41
CA ALA A 32 4.63 -2.69 4.62
C ALA A 32 3.75 -3.55 5.54
N PHE A 33 3.33 -2.99 6.67
CA PHE A 33 2.45 -3.68 7.61
C PHE A 33 1.09 -4.05 6.99
N PHE A 34 0.52 -3.18 6.14
CA PHE A 34 -0.69 -3.48 5.41
C PHE A 34 -0.51 -4.66 4.45
N ILE A 35 0.59 -4.70 3.69
CA ILE A 35 0.91 -5.81 2.78
C ILE A 35 1.09 -7.11 3.56
N GLU A 36 1.83 -7.08 4.67
CA GLU A 36 1.99 -8.26 5.54
C GLU A 36 0.64 -8.73 6.06
N SER A 37 -0.19 -7.83 6.58
CA SER A 37 -1.53 -8.17 7.07
C SER A 37 -2.43 -8.75 5.96
N ALA A 38 -2.44 -8.14 4.77
CA ALA A 38 -3.24 -8.57 3.62
C ALA A 38 -2.79 -9.93 3.07
N THR A 39 -1.50 -10.24 3.17
CA THR A 39 -0.92 -11.54 2.76
C THR A 39 -0.85 -12.54 3.91
N ARG A 40 -1.45 -12.25 5.07
CA ARG A 40 -1.36 -13.08 6.29
C ARG A 40 0.08 -13.44 6.65
N TRP A 41 0.96 -12.47 6.56
CA TRP A 41 2.39 -12.54 6.84
C TRP A 41 3.20 -13.40 5.86
N CYS A 42 2.61 -13.91 4.78
CA CYS A 42 3.33 -14.65 3.75
C CYS A 42 4.38 -13.79 3.03
N ALA A 43 4.16 -12.48 2.88
CA ALA A 43 5.14 -11.58 2.27
C ALA A 43 6.50 -11.58 3.00
N SER A 44 6.50 -11.79 4.33
CA SER A 44 7.73 -11.89 5.12
C SER A 44 8.63 -13.08 4.76
N LEU A 45 8.05 -14.09 4.10
CA LEU A 45 8.77 -15.30 3.66
C LEU A 45 9.41 -15.12 2.28
N ALA A 46 9.18 -14.00 1.59
CA ALA A 46 9.77 -13.71 0.30
C ALA A 46 11.30 -13.64 0.39
N LYS A 47 11.98 -14.31 -0.54
CA LYS A 47 13.46 -14.34 -0.61
C LYS A 47 13.98 -14.08 -2.01
N GLU A 48 13.18 -14.35 -3.02
CA GLU A 48 13.59 -14.17 -4.40
C GLU A 48 13.58 -12.68 -4.78
N PRO A 49 14.58 -12.20 -5.53
CA PRO A 49 14.67 -10.79 -5.89
C PRO A 49 13.46 -10.29 -6.68
N GLU A 50 12.88 -11.15 -7.52
CA GLU A 50 11.64 -10.84 -8.26
C GLU A 50 10.44 -10.62 -7.32
N GLN A 51 10.37 -11.35 -6.21
CA GLN A 51 9.32 -11.19 -5.21
C GLN A 51 9.51 -9.90 -4.42
N LEU A 52 10.75 -9.62 -4.01
CA LEU A 52 11.09 -8.40 -3.30
C LEU A 52 10.84 -7.14 -4.15
N ALA A 53 11.15 -7.19 -5.45
CA ALA A 53 10.86 -6.09 -6.37
C ALA A 53 9.35 -5.80 -6.49
N LEU A 54 8.52 -6.85 -6.55
CA LEU A 54 7.06 -6.69 -6.59
C LEU A 54 6.50 -6.20 -5.25
N LEU A 55 7.07 -6.62 -4.12
CA LEU A 55 6.72 -6.08 -2.80
C LEU A 55 7.08 -4.60 -2.69
N ALA A 56 8.28 -4.22 -3.13
CA ALA A 56 8.71 -2.81 -3.19
C ALA A 56 7.80 -1.97 -4.09
N GLN A 57 7.40 -2.49 -5.26
CA GLN A 57 6.45 -1.82 -6.15
C GLN A 57 5.06 -1.69 -5.53
N CYS A 58 4.58 -2.73 -4.84
CA CYS A 58 3.30 -2.69 -4.13
C CYS A 58 3.34 -1.62 -3.04
N GLN A 59 4.43 -1.58 -2.27
CA GLN A 59 4.63 -0.61 -1.21
C GLN A 59 4.70 0.82 -1.76
N ALA A 60 5.40 1.05 -2.88
CA ALA A 60 5.48 2.36 -3.53
C ALA A 60 4.09 2.89 -3.92
N ARG A 61 3.25 2.04 -4.52
CA ARG A 61 1.87 2.42 -4.90
C ARG A 61 0.99 2.74 -3.69
N LEU A 62 1.18 2.04 -2.57
CA LEU A 62 0.45 2.33 -1.34
C LEU A 62 0.89 3.66 -0.70
N VAL A 63 2.19 3.97 -0.74
CA VAL A 63 2.72 5.25 -0.26
C VAL A 63 2.19 6.40 -1.13
N ALA A 64 2.23 6.27 -2.45
CA ALA A 64 1.69 7.28 -3.38
C ALA A 64 0.19 7.52 -3.15
N LEU A 65 -0.60 6.45 -2.94
CA LEU A 65 -2.02 6.58 -2.59
C LEU A 65 -2.20 7.36 -1.28
N SER A 66 -1.35 7.11 -0.27
CA SER A 66 -1.43 7.83 1.01
C SER A 66 -1.12 9.32 0.87
N GLU A 67 -0.21 9.68 -0.03
CA GLU A 67 0.15 11.06 -0.37
C GLU A 67 -1.02 11.77 -1.04
N GLU A 68 -1.61 11.17 -2.07
CA GLU A 68 -2.80 11.70 -2.77
C GLU A 68 -3.96 11.97 -1.81
N VAL A 69 -4.19 11.05 -0.88
CA VAL A 69 -5.26 11.17 0.13
C VAL A 69 -4.95 12.29 1.12
N SER A 70 -3.69 12.42 1.54
CA SER A 70 -3.28 13.49 2.46
C SER A 70 -3.43 14.87 1.81
N ALA A 71 -3.03 15.00 0.53
CA ALA A 71 -3.21 16.23 -0.24
C ALA A 71 -4.69 16.55 -0.49
N SER A 72 -5.54 15.55 -0.72
CA SER A 72 -6.98 15.74 -0.86
C SER A 72 -7.67 16.18 0.44
N TRP A 73 -7.09 15.87 1.61
CA TRP A 73 -7.67 16.18 2.92
C TRP A 73 -7.32 17.58 3.42
N ASP A 74 -6.14 18.10 3.05
CA ASP A 74 -5.71 19.47 3.37
C ASP A 74 -6.63 20.56 2.77
N GLY A 75 -7.48 20.20 1.80
CA GLY A 75 -8.52 21.05 1.24
C GLY A 75 -9.85 21.11 2.03
N VAL A 76 -10.08 20.22 3.01
CA VAL A 76 -11.32 20.16 3.80
C VAL A 76 -11.13 20.91 5.13
N THR A 77 -10.83 22.21 5.05
CA THR A 77 -11.02 23.10 6.19
C THR A 77 -12.49 23.54 6.21
N SER A 78 -13.14 23.39 7.36
CA SER A 78 -14.57 23.60 7.57
C SER A 78 -15.11 24.91 6.98
N VAL A 79 -15.97 24.85 5.96
CA VAL A 79 -16.94 25.93 5.70
C VAL A 79 -18.15 25.67 6.59
N ASN A 80 -18.23 26.46 7.64
CA ASN A 80 -19.27 26.44 8.65
C ASN A 80 -20.61 26.87 8.03
N ASN A 81 -21.38 25.94 7.44
CA ASN A 81 -22.70 26.26 6.90
C ASN A 81 -23.81 25.67 7.80
N HIS A 82 -24.21 26.49 8.78
CA HIS A 82 -25.57 26.64 9.31
C HIS A 82 -26.46 25.39 9.30
N GLY A 83 -26.52 24.73 10.46
CA GLY A 83 -27.72 24.01 10.93
C GLY A 83 -28.05 22.71 10.19
N TYR A 84 -27.51 21.60 10.68
CA TYR A 84 -27.89 20.21 10.41
C TYR A 84 -27.84 19.76 8.94
N THR A 85 -26.93 18.82 8.62
CA THR A 85 -27.24 17.46 8.09
C THR A 85 -25.93 16.66 7.91
N GLU A 86 -25.78 15.60 8.71
CA GLU A 86 -24.98 14.37 8.49
C GLU A 86 -23.61 14.42 7.78
N SER A 87 -22.51 14.52 8.54
CA SER A 87 -21.13 14.34 8.03
C SER A 87 -20.47 13.02 8.45
N TYR A 88 -21.20 12.07 9.07
CA TYR A 88 -20.65 10.78 9.49
C TYR A 88 -20.62 9.72 8.35
N ALA A 89 -21.46 9.87 7.33
CA ALA A 89 -21.49 8.96 6.18
C ALA A 89 -20.25 9.14 5.29
N SER A 90 -19.81 10.38 5.05
CA SER A 90 -18.69 10.64 4.13
C SER A 90 -17.34 10.13 4.63
N GLY A 91 -17.07 10.20 5.94
CA GLY A 91 -15.81 9.72 6.52
C GLY A 91 -15.71 8.18 6.54
N THR A 92 -16.80 7.50 6.86
CA THR A 92 -16.86 6.02 6.89
C THR A 92 -16.83 5.42 5.48
N ASP A 93 -17.55 6.03 4.53
CA ASP A 93 -17.53 5.61 3.13
C ASP A 93 -16.17 5.82 2.47
N MET A 94 -15.46 6.91 2.81
CA MET A 94 -14.11 7.16 2.29
C MET A 94 -13.07 6.22 2.90
N GLN A 95 -13.12 5.94 4.21
CA GLN A 95 -12.24 4.92 4.83
C GLN A 95 -12.47 3.53 4.21
N ALA A 96 -13.73 3.17 3.95
CA ALA A 96 -14.07 1.94 3.24
C ALA A 96 -13.55 1.95 1.80
N TYR A 97 -13.62 3.09 1.10
CA TYR A 97 -13.05 3.26 -0.24
C TYR A 97 -11.53 3.10 -0.23
N LEU A 98 -10.83 3.70 0.74
CA LEU A 98 -9.37 3.58 0.89
C LEU A 98 -8.95 2.15 1.17
N GLY A 99 -9.60 1.47 2.12
CA GLY A 99 -9.33 0.07 2.40
C GLY A 99 -9.55 -0.83 1.18
N LYS A 100 -10.61 -0.57 0.39
CA LYS A 100 -10.85 -1.25 -0.89
C LYS A 100 -9.75 -0.97 -1.90
N ARG A 101 -9.32 0.30 -2.03
CA ARG A 101 -8.29 0.70 -3.00
C ARG A 101 -6.92 0.11 -2.64
N GLN A 102 -6.54 0.13 -1.37
CA GLN A 102 -5.32 -0.52 -0.88
C GLN A 102 -5.37 -2.04 -1.15
N SER A 103 -6.51 -2.69 -0.87
CA SER A 103 -6.69 -4.12 -1.17
C SER A 103 -6.59 -4.43 -2.67
N GLN A 104 -7.12 -3.55 -3.53
CA GLN A 104 -7.00 -3.69 -4.99
C GLN A 104 -5.54 -3.61 -5.43
N ILE A 105 -4.77 -2.63 -4.93
CA ILE A 105 -3.34 -2.48 -5.25
C ILE A 105 -2.57 -3.76 -4.88
N VAL A 106 -2.81 -4.30 -3.69
CA VAL A 106 -2.17 -5.54 -3.23
C VAL A 106 -2.51 -6.71 -4.17
N ASN A 107 -3.79 -6.87 -4.52
CA ASN A 107 -4.20 -7.96 -5.42
C ASN A 107 -3.64 -7.77 -6.84
N GLU A 108 -3.66 -6.55 -7.39
CA GLU A 108 -3.13 -6.27 -8.73
C GLU A 108 -1.64 -6.58 -8.81
N VAL A 109 -0.83 -6.05 -7.89
CA VAL A 109 0.63 -6.19 -7.94
C VAL A 109 1.07 -7.60 -7.55
N LEU A 110 0.46 -8.19 -6.52
CA LEU A 110 0.85 -9.52 -6.03
C LEU A 110 0.16 -10.67 -6.77
N SER A 111 -0.69 -10.40 -7.77
CA SER A 111 -1.26 -11.46 -8.63
C SER A 111 -0.25 -12.07 -9.61
N ALA A 112 0.95 -11.48 -9.73
CA ALA A 112 2.02 -11.94 -10.61
C ALA A 112 2.47 -13.38 -10.25
N PRO A 113 2.91 -14.21 -11.22
CA PRO A 113 3.22 -15.62 -10.97
C PRO A 113 4.21 -15.88 -9.83
N SER A 114 5.17 -14.98 -9.60
CA SER A 114 6.20 -15.10 -8.56
C SER A 114 5.69 -14.80 -7.14
N THR A 115 4.62 -14.01 -6.99
CA THR A 115 4.07 -13.53 -5.71
C THR A 115 2.64 -13.98 -5.43
N ARG A 116 1.94 -14.54 -6.42
CA ARG A 116 0.53 -14.97 -6.32
C ARG A 116 0.27 -15.93 -5.16
N TRP A 117 1.27 -16.72 -4.78
CA TRP A 117 1.20 -17.60 -3.64
C TRP A 117 1.00 -16.89 -2.30
N MET A 118 1.45 -15.64 -2.17
CA MET A 118 1.27 -14.84 -0.97
C MET A 118 -0.20 -14.50 -0.72
N LEU A 119 -1.03 -14.54 -1.78
CA LEU A 119 -2.47 -14.28 -1.70
C LEU A 119 -3.29 -15.56 -1.43
N TYR A 120 -2.72 -16.74 -1.69
CA TYR A 120 -3.44 -18.01 -1.53
C TYR A 120 -3.32 -18.54 -0.10
N GLN A 121 -4.45 -18.60 0.59
CA GLN A 121 -4.55 -19.16 1.95
C GLN A 121 -3.99 -20.59 2.01
N GLY A 122 -2.99 -20.83 2.84
CA GLY A 122 -2.66 -22.16 3.39
C GLY A 122 -2.21 -23.25 2.42
N GLY A 123 -2.11 -22.98 1.12
CA GLY A 123 -1.48 -23.88 0.16
C GLY A 123 0.01 -23.58 0.11
N MET A 124 0.85 -24.47 0.63
CA MET A 124 2.30 -24.44 0.38
C MET A 124 2.54 -24.29 -1.12
N TYR A 125 2.91 -23.09 -1.56
CA TYR A 125 3.35 -22.88 -2.92
C TYR A 125 4.78 -23.37 -3.05
N HIS A 126 4.94 -24.44 -3.82
CA HIS A 126 6.24 -24.89 -4.27
C HIS A 126 6.51 -24.24 -5.63
N PRO A 127 7.46 -23.29 -5.74
CA PRO A 127 7.85 -22.78 -7.04
C PRO A 127 8.31 -23.96 -7.92
N PRO A 128 8.03 -23.94 -9.24
CA PRO A 128 8.48 -25.00 -10.13
C PRO A 128 10.02 -25.06 -10.10
N ARG A 129 10.58 -26.21 -9.72
CA ARG A 129 12.01 -26.47 -9.84
C ARG A 129 12.38 -26.33 -11.31
N ARG A 130 13.19 -25.32 -11.65
CA ARG A 130 13.79 -25.17 -12.99
C ARG A 130 14.51 -26.50 -13.31
N ARG A 131 14.07 -27.20 -14.35
CA ARG A 131 14.73 -28.38 -14.93
C ARG A 131 15.65 -27.92 -16.05
#